data_AF-A0A1H7RLI4-F1
#
_entry.id   AF-A0A1H7RLI4-F1
#
_cell.length_a   1.000
_cell.length_b   1.000
_cell.length_c   1.000
_cell.angle_alpha   90.00
_cell.angle_beta   90.00
_cell.angle_gamma   90.00
#
_symmetry.space_group_name_H-M   'P 1'
#
loop_
_entity.id
_entity.type
_entity.pdbx_description
1 polymer ?
#
loop_
_entity_poly.entity_id
_entity_poly.type
_entity_poly.pdbx_seq_one_letter_code
_entity_poly.pdbx_strand_id
1 'polypeptide(L)'
;MKALIALLGALAITAQAQNVSSVEQANAALELVARDRAAVHAEFAASERECSTKFFVNNCLDKAKEKRRVDLAAIRVREVDAQHFKRADSVAKRDADLAERARKDAEEAALRAAQPPKPPHEEKAAPPAPTGPRVADREAAHEAKLKRIEQQEAAEAAKRAANVEAFEKKKAESERRQAEVARKKAENEAKAKRKAEAEAAQQPAK
;
A
#
# COMPACT_ATOMS: atom_id res chain seq x y z
N MET A 1 34.49 -39.98 -21.09
CA MET A 1 34.20 -39.60 -19.69
C MET A 1 34.37 -38.10 -19.53
N LYS A 2 33.32 -37.31 -19.80
CA LYS A 2 33.19 -35.88 -19.45
C LYS A 2 31.84 -35.39 -19.98
N ALA A 3 30.81 -35.69 -19.21
CA ALA A 3 29.51 -35.03 -19.29
C ALA A 3 28.98 -35.01 -17.85
N LEU A 4 28.20 -33.99 -17.51
CA LEU A 4 27.54 -33.72 -16.21
C LEU A 4 28.26 -32.76 -15.28
N ILE A 5 28.29 -31.47 -15.65
CA ILE A 5 28.08 -30.38 -14.69
C ILE A 5 27.22 -29.31 -15.36
N ALA A 6 25.90 -29.52 -15.38
CA ALA A 6 24.90 -28.48 -15.64
C ALA A 6 23.53 -29.03 -15.28
N LEU A 7 23.12 -28.93 -14.00
CA LEU A 7 21.72 -28.95 -13.53
C LEU A 7 21.71 -28.99 -11.98
N LEU A 8 22.02 -27.85 -11.36
CA LEU A 8 21.78 -27.62 -9.93
C LEU A 8 21.47 -26.13 -9.77
N GLY A 9 20.25 -25.76 -10.12
CA GLY A 9 19.83 -24.36 -10.08
C GLY A 9 18.39 -24.15 -10.51
N ALA A 10 17.48 -25.07 -10.21
CA ALA A 10 16.05 -24.90 -10.50
C ALA A 10 15.17 -25.77 -9.58
N LEU A 11 15.38 -25.73 -8.26
CA LEU A 11 14.51 -26.41 -7.28
C LEU A 11 14.64 -25.74 -5.91
N ALA A 12 14.26 -24.46 -5.81
CA ALA A 12 14.22 -23.77 -4.51
C ALA A 12 13.09 -22.73 -4.41
N ILE A 13 11.97 -22.89 -5.14
CA ILE A 13 10.86 -21.93 -5.08
C ILE A 13 9.56 -22.54 -4.52
N THR A 14 9.44 -23.87 -4.39
CA THR A 14 8.17 -24.49 -3.96
C THR A 14 8.03 -24.76 -2.45
N ALA A 15 9.06 -24.50 -1.64
CA ALA A 15 9.04 -24.85 -0.19
C ALA A 15 8.60 -23.71 0.76
N GLN A 16 8.27 -22.51 0.27
CA GLN A 16 8.05 -21.34 1.15
C GLN A 16 6.62 -21.17 1.65
N ALA A 17 5.72 -22.14 1.45
CA ALA A 17 4.30 -21.95 1.71
C ALA A 17 3.84 -22.15 3.17
N GLN A 18 4.69 -22.61 4.08
CA GLN A 18 4.21 -23.17 5.37
C GLN A 18 4.44 -22.30 6.61
N ASN A 19 5.09 -21.14 6.52
CA ASN A 19 5.29 -20.28 7.70
C ASN A 19 5.19 -18.80 7.32
N VAL A 20 3.98 -18.25 7.31
CA VAL A 20 3.76 -16.81 7.24
C VAL A 20 4.12 -16.21 8.60
N SER A 21 5.24 -15.50 8.68
CA SER A 21 5.75 -14.92 9.94
C SER A 21 5.65 -13.39 9.98
N SER A 22 5.21 -12.74 8.90
CA SER A 22 5.05 -11.28 8.84
C SER A 22 3.83 -10.88 8.02
N VAL A 23 3.37 -9.64 8.22
CA VAL A 23 2.22 -9.08 7.49
C VAL A 23 2.53 -8.93 6.00
N GLU A 24 3.76 -8.56 5.66
CA GLU A 24 4.26 -8.45 4.30
C GLU A 24 4.26 -9.81 3.61
N GLN A 25 4.75 -10.86 4.28
CA GLN A 25 4.69 -12.23 3.79
C GLN A 25 3.23 -12.69 3.60
N ALA A 26 2.34 -12.35 4.54
CA ALA A 26 0.92 -12.67 4.43
C ALA A 26 0.28 -12.01 3.21
N ASN A 27 0.62 -10.73 2.95
CA ASN A 27 0.12 -10.01 1.78
C ASN A 27 0.67 -10.60 0.47
N ALA A 28 1.98 -10.89 0.41
CA ALA A 28 2.60 -11.54 -0.75
C ALA A 28 1.99 -12.92 -1.04
N ALA A 29 1.68 -13.70 0.01
CA ALA A 29 1.00 -14.98 -0.11
C ALA A 29 -0.42 -14.83 -0.69
N LEU A 30 -1.15 -13.78 -0.28
CA LEU A 30 -2.49 -13.49 -0.82
C LEU A 30 -2.46 -13.04 -2.28
N GLU A 31 -1.46 -12.27 -2.69
CA GLU A 31 -1.24 -11.92 -4.10
C GLU A 31 -0.92 -13.16 -4.95
N LEU A 32 -0.08 -14.07 -4.43
CA LEU A 32 0.20 -15.34 -5.08
C LEU A 32 -1.07 -16.20 -5.20
N VAL A 33 -1.86 -16.32 -4.13
CA VAL A 33 -3.16 -17.01 -4.12
C VAL A 33 -4.09 -16.43 -5.19
N ALA A 34 -4.13 -15.11 -5.36
CA ALA A 34 -4.96 -14.46 -6.37
C ALA A 34 -4.51 -14.82 -7.79
N ARG A 35 -3.19 -14.82 -8.05
CA ARG A 35 -2.61 -15.25 -9.33
C ARG A 35 -2.88 -16.73 -9.62
N ASP A 36 -2.63 -17.60 -8.64
CA ASP A 36 -2.85 -19.04 -8.77
C ASP A 36 -4.32 -19.36 -9.04
N ARG A 37 -5.25 -18.67 -8.35
CA ARG A 37 -6.69 -18.82 -8.58
C ARG A 37 -7.07 -18.38 -9.99
N ALA A 38 -6.55 -17.26 -10.47
CA ALA A 38 -6.78 -16.80 -11.84
C ALA A 38 -6.24 -17.79 -12.88
N ALA A 39 -5.06 -18.37 -12.64
CA ALA A 39 -4.48 -19.40 -13.51
C ALA A 39 -5.36 -20.66 -13.57
N VAL A 40 -5.79 -21.18 -12.42
CA VAL A 40 -6.70 -22.35 -12.36
C VAL A 40 -8.03 -22.07 -13.07
N HIS A 41 -8.58 -20.86 -12.94
CA HIS A 41 -9.79 -20.49 -13.67
C HIS A 41 -9.57 -20.40 -15.19
N ALA A 42 -8.42 -19.86 -15.63
CA ALA A 42 -8.07 -19.81 -17.04
C ALA A 42 -7.87 -21.20 -17.65
N GLU A 43 -7.19 -22.10 -16.93
CA GLU A 43 -7.03 -23.51 -17.32
C GLU A 43 -8.37 -24.24 -17.42
N PHE A 44 -9.26 -24.04 -16.45
CA PHE A 44 -10.59 -24.62 -16.49
C PHE A 44 -11.39 -24.09 -17.70
N ALA A 45 -11.38 -22.78 -17.95
CA ALA A 45 -12.06 -22.20 -19.10
C ALA A 45 -11.48 -22.69 -20.44
N ALA A 46 -10.18 -22.94 -20.51
CA ALA A 46 -9.55 -23.56 -21.68
C ALA A 46 -10.01 -25.02 -21.84
N SER A 47 -10.06 -25.77 -20.75
CA SER A 47 -10.55 -27.15 -20.71
C SER A 47 -12.02 -27.23 -21.11
N GLU A 48 -12.86 -26.26 -20.74
CA GLU A 48 -14.26 -26.20 -21.15
C GLU A 48 -14.40 -26.07 -22.67
N ARG A 49 -13.59 -25.20 -23.30
CA ARG A 49 -13.58 -25.05 -24.76
C ARG A 49 -13.12 -26.32 -25.46
N GLU A 50 -12.09 -26.99 -24.93
CA GLU A 50 -11.61 -28.26 -25.49
C GLU A 50 -12.61 -29.40 -25.28
N CYS A 51 -13.20 -29.53 -24.08
CA CYS A 51 -14.16 -30.58 -23.79
C CYS A 51 -15.42 -30.45 -24.65
N SER A 52 -15.82 -29.22 -25.00
CA SER A 52 -16.97 -28.96 -25.87
C SER A 52 -16.79 -29.47 -27.31
N THR A 53 -15.56 -29.79 -27.74
CA THR A 53 -15.30 -30.38 -29.07
C THR A 53 -15.24 -31.91 -29.06
N LYS A 54 -15.32 -32.55 -27.88
CA LYS A 54 -15.21 -34.01 -27.73
C LYS A 54 -16.59 -34.67 -27.73
N PHE A 55 -16.64 -35.93 -28.17
CA PHE A 55 -17.89 -36.71 -28.16
C PHE A 55 -18.41 -36.97 -26.73
N PHE A 56 -17.51 -37.25 -25.79
CA PHE A 56 -17.84 -37.46 -24.37
C PHE A 56 -17.60 -36.18 -23.54
N VAL A 57 -18.35 -35.11 -23.85
CA VAL A 57 -18.23 -33.80 -23.18
C VAL A 57 -18.35 -33.93 -21.66
N ASN A 58 -19.34 -34.67 -21.16
CA ASN A 58 -19.59 -34.80 -19.72
C ASN A 58 -18.40 -35.41 -18.97
N ASN A 59 -17.85 -36.54 -19.45
CA ASN A 59 -16.68 -37.16 -18.80
C ASN A 59 -15.46 -36.23 -18.81
N CYS A 60 -15.25 -35.50 -19.91
CA CYS A 60 -14.18 -34.53 -20.01
C CYS A 60 -14.35 -33.38 -19.02
N LEU A 61 -15.56 -32.80 -18.96
CA LEU A 61 -15.88 -31.71 -18.04
C LEU A 61 -15.79 -32.14 -16.58
N ASP A 62 -16.20 -33.36 -16.24
CA ASP A 62 -16.13 -33.86 -14.86
C ASP A 62 -14.68 -34.01 -14.40
N LYS A 63 -13.78 -34.50 -15.28
CA LYS A 63 -12.34 -34.52 -15.00
C LYS A 63 -11.76 -33.12 -14.84
N ALA A 64 -12.16 -32.17 -15.69
CA ALA A 64 -11.72 -30.78 -15.60
C ALA A 64 -12.21 -30.11 -14.29
N LYS A 65 -13.46 -30.37 -13.88
CA LYS A 65 -14.03 -29.89 -12.63
C LYS A 65 -13.32 -30.49 -11.42
N GLU A 66 -13.01 -31.78 -11.45
CA GLU A 66 -12.30 -32.45 -10.36
C GLU A 66 -10.88 -31.92 -10.21
N LYS A 67 -10.16 -31.73 -11.32
CA LYS A 67 -8.85 -31.06 -11.31
C LYS A 67 -8.96 -29.66 -10.69
N ARG A 68 -9.90 -28.84 -11.16
CA ARG A 68 -10.15 -27.51 -10.60
C ARG A 68 -10.44 -27.57 -9.09
N ARG A 69 -11.23 -28.53 -8.63
CA ARG A 69 -11.58 -28.70 -7.21
C ARG A 69 -10.33 -28.97 -6.36
N VAL A 70 -9.47 -29.89 -6.80
CA VAL A 70 -8.22 -30.25 -6.11
C VAL A 70 -7.25 -29.07 -6.09
N ASP A 71 -7.07 -28.39 -7.23
CA ASP A 71 -6.15 -27.26 -7.34
C ASP A 71 -6.60 -26.07 -6.47
N LEU A 72 -7.91 -25.76 -6.46
CA LEU A 72 -8.47 -24.73 -5.59
C LEU A 72 -8.38 -25.10 -4.10
N ALA A 73 -8.53 -26.39 -3.76
CA ALA A 73 -8.36 -26.85 -2.38
C ALA A 73 -6.91 -26.65 -1.89
N ALA A 74 -5.92 -26.95 -2.73
CA ALA A 74 -4.51 -26.70 -2.41
C ALA A 74 -4.21 -25.20 -2.24
N ILE A 75 -4.77 -24.34 -3.09
CA ILE A 75 -4.65 -22.88 -2.97
C ILE A 75 -5.30 -22.38 -1.67
N ARG A 76 -6.43 -22.96 -1.27
CA ARG A 76 -7.18 -22.56 -0.08
C ARG A 76 -6.39 -22.71 1.21
N VAL A 77 -5.53 -23.73 1.34
CA VAL A 77 -4.67 -23.91 2.52
C VAL A 77 -3.81 -22.66 2.74
N ARG A 78 -3.09 -22.23 1.70
CA ARG A 78 -2.24 -21.03 1.73
C ARG A 78 -3.04 -19.75 2.01
N GLU A 79 -4.24 -19.64 1.45
CA GLU A 79 -5.14 -18.51 1.70
C GLU A 79 -5.56 -18.43 3.17
N VAL A 80 -5.94 -19.57 3.76
CA VAL A 80 -6.40 -19.63 5.15
C VAL A 80 -5.28 -19.26 6.12
N ASP A 81 -4.07 -19.79 5.91
CA ASP A 81 -2.92 -19.52 6.77
C ASP A 81 -2.54 -18.03 6.75
N ALA A 82 -2.45 -17.42 5.56
CA ALA A 82 -2.13 -16.01 5.42
C ALA A 82 -3.21 -15.11 6.05
N GLN A 83 -4.50 -15.43 5.85
CA GLN A 83 -5.58 -14.69 6.47
C GLN A 83 -5.63 -14.88 8.00
N HIS A 84 -5.35 -16.09 8.48
CA HIS A 84 -5.30 -16.38 9.91
C HIS A 84 -4.22 -15.53 10.59
N PHE A 85 -3.01 -15.48 10.02
CA PHE A 85 -1.94 -14.62 10.52
C PHE A 85 -2.37 -13.15 10.59
N LYS A 86 -2.95 -12.60 9.53
CA LYS A 86 -3.42 -11.20 9.52
C LYS A 86 -4.48 -10.92 10.57
N ARG A 87 -5.40 -11.86 10.81
CA ARG A 87 -6.40 -11.73 11.87
C ARG A 87 -5.74 -11.74 13.25
N ALA A 88 -4.80 -12.67 13.48
CA ALA A 88 -4.07 -12.76 14.74
C ALA A 88 -3.24 -11.50 15.03
N ASP A 89 -2.48 -11.01 14.05
CA ASP A 89 -1.70 -9.75 14.14
C ASP A 89 -2.61 -8.54 14.43
N SER A 90 -3.75 -8.44 13.74
CA SER A 90 -4.72 -7.37 13.98
C SER A 90 -5.33 -7.42 15.38
N VAL A 91 -5.62 -8.62 15.90
CA VAL A 91 -6.11 -8.81 17.27
C VAL A 91 -5.03 -8.40 18.26
N ALA A 92 -3.80 -8.89 18.10
CA ALA A 92 -2.69 -8.58 18.99
C ALA A 92 -2.41 -7.06 19.09
N LYS A 93 -2.52 -6.34 17.96
CA LYS A 93 -2.40 -4.87 17.94
C LYS A 93 -3.53 -4.19 18.73
N ARG A 94 -4.78 -4.62 18.53
CA ARG A 94 -5.91 -4.07 19.30
C ARG A 94 -5.79 -4.35 20.79
N ASP A 95 -5.35 -5.55 21.16
CA ASP A 95 -5.18 -5.92 22.56
C ASP A 95 -4.06 -5.08 23.22
N ALA A 96 -2.98 -4.81 22.49
CA ALA A 96 -1.93 -3.90 22.95
C ALA A 96 -2.45 -2.46 23.15
N ASP A 97 -3.22 -1.94 22.18
CA ASP A 97 -3.82 -0.60 22.26
C ASP A 97 -4.81 -0.50 23.44
N LEU A 98 -5.63 -1.53 23.66
CA LEU A 98 -6.57 -1.58 24.78
C LEU A 98 -5.85 -1.65 26.12
N ALA A 99 -4.77 -2.43 26.22
CA ALA A 99 -3.94 -2.49 27.42
C ALA A 99 -3.28 -1.13 27.73
N GLU A 100 -2.81 -0.42 26.70
CA GLU A 100 -2.25 0.93 26.85
C GLU A 100 -3.31 1.92 27.37
N ARG A 101 -4.51 1.90 26.78
CA ARG A 101 -5.63 2.76 27.24
C ARG A 101 -6.02 2.44 28.66
N ALA A 102 -6.19 1.16 29.01
CA ALA A 102 -6.52 0.74 30.36
C ALA A 102 -5.48 1.21 31.38
N ARG A 103 -4.19 1.20 31.02
CA ARG A 103 -3.12 1.76 31.86
C ARG A 103 -3.27 3.27 32.05
N LYS A 104 -3.46 4.02 30.97
CA LYS A 104 -3.64 5.48 31.02
C LYS A 104 -4.87 5.87 31.83
N ASP A 105 -5.98 5.16 31.64
CA ASP A 105 -7.23 5.39 32.36
C ASP A 105 -7.07 5.09 33.85
N ALA A 106 -6.34 4.02 34.21
CA ALA A 106 -6.03 3.71 35.60
C ALA A 106 -5.11 4.77 36.25
N GLU A 107 -4.10 5.25 35.52
CA GLU A 107 -3.23 6.35 35.97
C GLU A 107 -4.04 7.65 36.15
N GLU A 108 -4.90 8.02 35.20
CA GLU A 108 -5.77 9.19 35.31
C GLU A 108 -6.79 9.05 36.46
N ALA A 109 -7.38 7.87 36.63
CA ALA A 109 -8.29 7.59 37.73
C ALA A 109 -7.57 7.73 39.09
N ALA A 110 -6.33 7.22 39.21
CA ALA A 110 -5.52 7.40 40.40
C ALA A 110 -5.19 8.89 40.67
N LEU A 111 -4.83 9.64 39.63
CA LEU A 111 -4.60 11.10 39.74
C LEU A 111 -5.86 11.86 40.14
N ARG A 112 -7.03 11.47 39.64
CA ARG A 112 -8.32 12.06 39.99
C ARG A 112 -8.72 11.71 41.43
N ALA A 113 -8.48 10.47 41.87
CA ALA A 113 -8.75 10.04 43.24
C ALA A 113 -7.83 10.72 44.27
N ALA A 114 -6.60 11.05 43.88
CA ALA A 114 -5.66 11.80 44.71
C ALA A 114 -5.98 13.31 44.79
N GLN A 115 -6.76 13.85 43.85
CA GLN A 115 -7.21 15.25 43.90
C GLN A 115 -8.35 15.39 44.92
N PRO A 116 -8.33 16.43 45.77
CA PRO A 116 -9.43 16.69 46.69
C PRO A 116 -10.73 16.88 45.91
N PRO A 117 -11.89 16.45 46.46
CA PRO A 117 -13.18 16.62 45.80
C PRO A 117 -13.36 18.10 45.49
N LYS A 118 -13.69 18.39 44.22
CA LYS A 118 -14.03 19.76 43.83
C LYS A 118 -15.15 20.25 44.75
N PRO A 119 -15.04 21.47 45.30
CA PRO A 119 -16.09 21.99 46.16
C PRO A 119 -17.42 21.91 45.41
N PRO A 120 -18.53 21.58 46.11
CA PRO A 120 -19.84 21.54 45.49
C PRO A 120 -20.05 22.86 44.77
N HIS A 121 -20.39 22.76 43.47
CA HIS A 121 -20.70 23.95 42.69
C HIS A 121 -21.91 24.59 43.36
N GLU A 122 -21.71 25.76 44.00
CA GLU A 122 -22.82 26.58 44.49
C GLU A 122 -23.82 26.71 43.34
N GLU A 123 -25.11 26.45 43.58
CA GLU A 123 -26.17 26.73 42.59
C GLU A 123 -26.13 28.22 42.28
N LYS A 124 -25.30 28.59 41.29
CA LYS A 124 -25.37 29.91 40.68
C LYS A 124 -26.74 29.98 40.03
N ALA A 125 -27.43 31.07 40.31
CA ALA A 125 -28.72 31.40 39.72
C ALA A 125 -28.75 31.00 38.24
N ALA A 126 -29.88 30.43 37.80
CA ALA A 126 -30.08 29.91 36.46
C ALA A 126 -29.33 30.78 35.44
N PRO A 127 -28.44 30.20 34.61
CA PRO A 127 -27.64 30.97 33.68
C PRO A 127 -28.59 31.85 32.86
N PRO A 128 -28.27 33.14 32.67
CA PRO A 128 -29.11 34.02 31.87
C PRO A 128 -29.36 33.36 30.51
N ALA A 129 -30.58 33.53 29.99
CA ALA A 129 -30.97 32.94 28.72
C ALA A 129 -29.87 33.17 27.68
N PRO A 130 -29.49 32.14 26.90
CA PRO A 130 -28.36 32.23 25.99
C PRO A 130 -28.55 33.42 25.05
N THR A 131 -27.69 34.44 25.20
CA THR A 131 -27.65 35.64 24.36
C THR A 131 -26.91 35.40 23.03
N GLY A 132 -26.58 34.15 22.73
CA GLY A 132 -25.92 33.77 21.49
C GLY A 132 -26.88 33.76 20.29
N PRO A 133 -26.35 33.80 19.05
CA PRO A 133 -27.15 33.66 17.84
C PRO A 133 -27.97 32.38 17.91
N ARG A 134 -29.23 32.46 17.48
CA ARG A 134 -30.14 31.32 17.43
C ARG A 134 -29.56 30.27 16.47
N VAL A 135 -30.01 29.03 16.60
CA VAL A 135 -29.57 27.94 15.70
C VAL A 135 -29.79 28.32 14.23
N ALA A 136 -30.93 28.94 13.92
CA ALA A 136 -31.22 29.48 12.58
C ALA A 136 -30.20 30.52 12.08
N ASP A 137 -29.69 31.39 12.96
CA ASP A 137 -28.68 32.39 12.59
C ASP A 137 -27.32 31.72 12.30
N ARG A 138 -27.00 30.63 13.00
CA ARG A 138 -25.77 29.84 12.77
C ARG A 138 -25.85 29.05 11.47
N GLU A 139 -27.01 28.47 11.17
CA GLU A 139 -27.28 27.78 9.92
C GLU A 139 -27.18 28.75 8.73
N ALA A 140 -27.81 29.93 8.83
CA ALA A 140 -27.70 30.97 7.82
C ALA A 140 -26.26 31.46 7.61
N ALA A 141 -25.48 31.62 8.69
CA ALA A 141 -24.07 31.98 8.61
C ALA A 141 -23.22 30.88 7.94
N HIS A 142 -23.53 29.61 8.21
CA HIS A 142 -22.86 28.46 7.60
C HIS A 142 -23.17 28.36 6.10
N GLU A 143 -24.44 28.50 5.71
CA GLU A 143 -24.83 28.52 4.30
C GLU A 143 -24.21 29.69 3.54
N ALA A 144 -24.16 30.88 4.15
CA ALA A 144 -23.49 32.04 3.57
C ALA A 144 -21.98 31.79 3.40
N LYS A 145 -21.34 31.09 4.34
CA LYS A 145 -19.93 30.69 4.24
C LYS A 145 -19.72 29.70 3.10
N LEU A 146 -20.58 28.68 2.96
CA LEU A 146 -20.48 27.71 1.87
C LEU A 146 -20.63 28.37 0.50
N LYS A 147 -21.60 29.27 0.34
CA LYS A 147 -21.78 30.04 -0.91
C LYS A 147 -20.56 30.89 -1.25
N ARG A 148 -19.91 31.52 -0.25
CA ARG A 148 -18.66 32.27 -0.46
C ARG A 148 -17.51 31.36 -0.90
N ILE A 149 -17.38 30.19 -0.28
CA ILE A 149 -16.37 29.20 -0.66
C ILE A 149 -16.61 28.74 -2.09
N GLU A 150 -17.83 28.36 -2.45
CA GLU A 150 -18.17 27.93 -3.80
C GLU A 150 -17.88 29.00 -4.86
N GLN A 151 -18.23 30.26 -4.58
CA GLN A 151 -17.90 31.39 -5.46
C GLN A 151 -16.39 31.60 -5.59
N GLN A 152 -15.63 31.49 -4.50
CA GLN A 152 -14.16 31.59 -4.53
C GLN A 152 -13.55 30.43 -5.31
N GLU A 153 -14.02 29.21 -5.10
CA GLU A 153 -13.53 28.03 -5.80
C GLU A 153 -13.82 28.08 -7.30
N ALA A 154 -14.99 28.57 -7.69
CA ALA A 154 -15.36 28.80 -9.07
C ALA A 154 -14.49 29.90 -9.71
N ALA A 155 -14.27 31.01 -9.01
CA ALA A 155 -13.42 32.10 -9.48
C ALA A 155 -11.94 31.69 -9.60
N GLU A 156 -11.44 30.84 -8.71
CA GLU A 156 -10.05 30.40 -8.68
C GLU A 156 -9.79 29.09 -9.45
N ALA A 157 -10.81 28.40 -9.96
CA ALA A 157 -10.66 27.13 -10.66
C ALA A 157 -9.68 27.20 -11.84
N ALA A 158 -9.83 28.21 -12.71
CA ALA A 158 -8.96 28.41 -13.86
C ALA A 158 -7.52 28.74 -13.44
N LYS A 159 -7.35 29.55 -12.38
CA LYS A 159 -6.03 29.89 -11.83
C LYS A 159 -5.33 28.67 -11.22
N ARG A 160 -6.08 27.81 -10.51
CA ARG A 160 -5.56 26.55 -9.95
C ARG A 160 -5.09 25.60 -11.06
N ALA A 161 -5.90 25.43 -12.12
CA ALA A 161 -5.51 24.62 -13.28
C ALA A 161 -4.23 25.16 -13.95
N ALA A 162 -4.16 26.47 -14.19
CA ALA A 162 -2.97 27.10 -14.77
C ALA A 162 -1.72 26.95 -13.89
N ASN A 163 -1.87 27.03 -12.56
CA ASN A 163 -0.76 26.83 -11.63
C ASN A 163 -0.25 25.39 -11.64
N VAL A 164 -1.14 24.40 -11.73
CA VAL A 164 -0.76 22.98 -11.85
C VAL A 164 0.02 22.75 -13.13
N GLU A 165 -0.47 23.24 -14.27
CA GLU A 165 0.26 23.13 -15.54
C GLU A 165 1.63 23.81 -15.50
N ALA A 166 1.71 25.00 -14.90
CA ALA A 166 2.97 25.73 -14.74
C ALA A 166 3.95 24.98 -13.84
N PHE A 167 3.46 24.33 -12.78
CA PHE A 167 4.27 23.51 -11.89
C PHE A 167 4.83 22.28 -12.60
N GLU A 168 4.01 21.53 -13.33
CA GLU A 168 4.44 20.35 -14.09
C GLU A 168 5.46 20.72 -15.19
N LYS A 169 5.26 21.85 -15.88
CA LYS A 169 6.26 22.37 -16.85
C LYS A 169 7.60 22.67 -16.19
N LYS A 170 7.59 23.34 -15.03
CA LYS A 170 8.83 23.64 -14.27
C LYS A 170 9.51 22.37 -13.75
N LYS A 171 8.73 21.38 -13.33
CA LYS A 171 9.24 20.08 -12.89
C LYS A 171 9.95 19.36 -14.03
N ALA A 172 9.30 19.23 -15.19
CA ALA A 172 9.89 18.60 -16.38
C ALA A 172 11.15 19.35 -16.85
N GLU A 173 11.15 20.68 -16.79
CA GLU A 173 12.33 21.48 -17.12
C GLU A 173 13.49 21.24 -16.14
N SER A 174 13.21 21.20 -14.83
CA SER A 174 14.19 20.90 -13.79
C SER A 174 14.82 19.53 -13.99
N GLU A 175 14.00 18.50 -14.22
CA GLU A 175 14.45 17.12 -14.50
C GLU A 175 15.34 17.06 -15.75
N ARG A 176 14.98 17.77 -16.82
CA ARG A 176 15.80 17.86 -18.04
C ARG A 176 17.15 18.52 -17.77
N ARG A 177 17.17 19.64 -17.04
CA ARG A 177 18.41 20.32 -16.68
C ARG A 177 19.31 19.43 -15.82
N GLN A 178 18.75 18.72 -14.85
CA GLN A 178 19.49 17.78 -14.01
C GLN A 178 20.09 16.63 -14.84
N ALA A 179 19.32 16.05 -15.77
CA ALA A 179 19.81 15.01 -16.67
C ALA A 179 20.93 15.53 -17.60
N GLU A 180 20.82 16.76 -18.12
CA GLU A 180 21.85 17.36 -18.96
C GLU A 180 23.15 17.61 -18.16
N VAL A 181 23.04 18.14 -16.95
CA VAL A 181 24.18 18.38 -16.05
C VAL A 181 24.87 17.06 -15.70
N ALA A 182 24.10 16.02 -15.36
CA ALA A 182 24.63 14.68 -15.09
C ALA A 182 25.36 14.10 -16.31
N ARG A 183 24.78 14.23 -17.51
CA ARG A 183 25.41 13.79 -18.76
C ARG A 183 26.72 14.53 -19.05
N LYS A 184 26.73 15.86 -18.94
CA LYS A 184 27.93 16.69 -19.15
C LYS A 184 29.03 16.36 -18.15
N LYS A 185 28.67 16.12 -16.88
CA LYS A 185 29.62 15.69 -15.85
C LYS A 185 30.23 14.33 -16.20
N ALA A 186 29.41 13.34 -16.57
CA ALA A 186 29.88 12.02 -16.98
C ALA A 186 30.78 12.07 -18.23
N GLU A 187 30.43 12.88 -19.23
CA GLU A 187 31.25 13.07 -20.44
C GLU A 187 32.60 13.72 -20.10
N ASN A 188 32.61 14.75 -19.26
CA ASN A 188 33.83 15.42 -18.82
C ASN A 188 34.72 14.49 -18.00
N GLU A 189 34.15 13.70 -17.08
CA GLU A 189 34.88 12.68 -16.32
C GLU A 189 35.46 11.59 -17.23
N ALA A 190 34.70 11.11 -18.22
CA ALA A 190 35.19 10.14 -19.20
C ALA A 190 36.32 10.71 -20.07
N LYS A 191 36.20 11.97 -20.52
CA LYS A 191 37.28 12.67 -21.24
C LYS A 191 38.52 12.86 -20.38
N ALA A 192 38.35 13.23 -19.11
CA ALA A 192 39.47 13.36 -18.17
C ALA A 192 40.18 12.03 -17.93
N LYS A 193 39.43 10.93 -17.74
CA LYS A 193 40.01 9.58 -17.61
C LYS A 193 40.77 9.17 -18.86
N ARG A 194 40.20 9.33 -20.05
CA ARG A 194 40.88 9.02 -21.33
C ARG A 194 42.15 9.84 -21.52
N LYS A 195 42.15 11.13 -21.14
CA LYS A 195 43.35 11.98 -21.17
C LYS A 195 44.42 11.48 -20.19
N ALA A 196 44.03 11.18 -18.95
CA ALA A 196 44.95 10.63 -17.95
C ALA A 196 45.54 9.28 -18.35
N GLU A 197 44.74 8.38 -18.94
CA GLU A 197 45.20 7.09 -19.48
C GLU A 197 46.15 7.29 -20.67
N ALA A 198 45.85 8.22 -21.57
CA ALA A 198 46.72 8.54 -22.71
C ALA A 198 48.04 9.19 -22.28
N GLU A 199 48.03 10.06 -21.26
CA GLU A 199 49.22 10.67 -20.67
C GLU A 199 50.07 9.63 -19.92
N ALA A 200 49.44 8.72 -19.16
CA ALA A 200 50.13 7.62 -18.48
C ALA A 200 50.77 6.63 -19.48
N ALA A 201 50.13 6.37 -20.62
CA ALA A 201 50.70 5.54 -21.68
C ALA A 201 51.86 6.23 -22.46
N GLN A 202 51.96 7.55 -22.40
CA GLN A 202 52.98 8.35 -23.08
C GLN A 202 54.18 8.70 -22.19
N GLN A 203 54.15 8.40 -20.88
CA GLN A 203 55.33 8.53 -20.02
C GLN A 203 56.23 7.28 -20.17
N PRO A 204 57.40 7.37 -20.83
CA PRO A 204 58.32 6.25 -20.89
C PRO A 204 58.91 5.98 -19.50
N ALA A 205 58.87 4.72 -19.08
CA ALA A 205 59.59 4.23 -17.91
C ALA A 205 61.08 4.59 -18.07
N LYS A 206 61.59 5.44 -17.17
CA LYS A 206 63.02 5.69 -16.98
C LYS A 206 63.62 4.64 -16.05
#